data_AF-A0A354M2L9-F1
#
_entry.id   AF-A0A354M2L9-F1
#
_cell.length_a   1.000
_cell.length_b   1.000
_cell.length_c   1.000
_cell.angle_alpha   90.00
_cell.angle_beta   90.00
_cell.angle_gamma   90.00
#
_symmetry.space_group_name_H-M   'P 1'
#
loop_
_entity.id
_entity.type
_entity.pdbx_description
1 polymer ?
#
loop_
_entity_poly.entity_id
_entity_poly.type
_entity_poly.pdbx_seq_one_letter_code
_entity_poly.pdbx_strand_id
1 'polypeptide(L)'
;MKKIELIQSIKQQDLILANAVSKMVDYIQDKWAAPYPSKEQTEAVNDYLRSVHANGDGTMNETAIAHRKIATQKITINAIRVLDHEQLDRLQDVLNHIAADKEYYMPEKKYSMCR
;
A
#
# COMPACT_ATOMS: atom_id res chain seq x y z
N MET A 1 -8.43 6.71 -17.72
CA MET A 1 -9.10 7.50 -16.66
C MET A 1 -8.03 8.32 -15.95
N LYS A 2 -8.31 9.57 -15.54
CA LYS A 2 -7.32 10.33 -14.77
C LYS A 2 -7.36 9.90 -13.30
N LYS A 3 -6.21 9.90 -12.62
CA LYS A 3 -6.09 9.53 -11.19
C LYS A 3 -7.14 10.23 -10.30
N ILE A 4 -7.35 11.53 -10.48
CA ILE A 4 -8.30 12.30 -9.66
C ILE A 4 -9.72 11.73 -9.77
N GLU A 5 -10.17 11.38 -10.98
CA GLU A 5 -11.49 10.81 -11.21
C GLU A 5 -11.62 9.43 -10.55
N LEU A 6 -10.57 8.60 -10.67
CA LEU A 6 -10.50 7.29 -10.01
C LEU A 6 -10.67 7.44 -8.49
N ILE A 7 -9.89 8.31 -7.86
CA ILE A 7 -9.91 8.49 -6.40
C ILE A 7 -11.27 9.01 -5.95
N GLN A 8 -11.90 9.93 -6.68
CA GLN A 8 -13.25 10.41 -6.34
C GLN A 8 -14.29 9.29 -6.41
N SER A 9 -14.25 8.44 -7.44
CA SER A 9 -15.16 7.29 -7.53
C SER A 9 -14.97 6.29 -6.38
N ILE A 10 -13.73 6.01 -5.97
CA ILE A 10 -13.46 5.10 -4.85
C ILE A 10 -13.92 5.73 -3.53
N LYS A 11 -13.68 7.04 -3.32
CA LYS A 11 -14.08 7.76 -2.10
C LYS A 11 -15.58 7.69 -1.83
N GLN A 12 -16.41 7.62 -2.87
CA GLN A 12 -17.87 7.46 -2.72
C GLN A 12 -18.26 6.10 -2.12
N GLN A 13 -17.38 5.09 -2.22
CA GLN A 13 -17.63 3.73 -1.74
C GLN A 13 -16.84 3.42 -0.46
N ASP A 14 -15.56 3.77 -0.43
CA ASP A 14 -14.62 3.46 0.65
C ASP A 14 -13.50 4.51 0.70
N LEU A 15 -13.58 5.39 1.70
CA LEU A 15 -12.61 6.45 1.92
C LEU A 15 -11.20 5.92 2.26
N ILE A 16 -11.13 4.82 3.01
CA ILE A 16 -9.86 4.25 3.48
C ILE A 16 -9.14 3.59 2.29
N LEU A 17 -9.88 2.81 1.49
CA LEU A 17 -9.37 2.25 0.25
C LEU A 17 -8.91 3.34 -0.72
N ALA A 18 -9.68 4.41 -0.88
CA ALA A 18 -9.30 5.51 -1.77
C ALA A 18 -7.99 6.18 -1.33
N ASN A 19 -7.79 6.35 -0.02
CA ASN A 19 -6.54 6.90 0.51
C ASN A 19 -5.34 5.98 0.22
N ALA A 20 -5.49 4.68 0.48
CA ALA A 20 -4.45 3.69 0.20
C ALA A 20 -4.10 3.64 -1.30
N VAL A 21 -5.11 3.56 -2.18
CA VAL A 21 -4.92 3.57 -3.64
C VAL A 21 -4.23 4.86 -4.09
N SER A 22 -4.65 6.03 -3.60
CA SER A 22 -4.04 7.30 -3.99
C SER A 22 -2.56 7.35 -3.64
N LYS A 23 -2.19 7.00 -2.41
CA LYS A 23 -0.81 7.08 -1.94
C LYS A 23 0.10 6.06 -2.62
N MET A 24 -0.40 4.85 -2.88
CA MET A 24 0.37 3.84 -3.59
C MET A 24 0.53 4.17 -5.08
N VAL A 25 -0.49 4.75 -5.73
CA VAL A 25 -0.35 5.23 -7.11
C VAL A 25 0.69 6.36 -7.19
N ASP A 26 0.66 7.32 -6.25
CA ASP A 26 1.68 8.38 -6.18
C ASP A 26 3.10 7.82 -6.02
N TYR A 27 3.28 6.87 -5.10
CA TYR A 27 4.56 6.22 -4.87
C TYR A 27 5.10 5.53 -6.11
N ILE A 28 4.25 4.77 -6.81
CA ILE A 28 4.67 3.93 -7.92
C ILE A 28 4.94 4.74 -9.19
N GLN A 29 4.17 5.81 -9.42
CA GLN A 29 4.37 6.69 -10.58
C GLN A 29 5.59 7.60 -10.45
N ASP A 30 6.07 7.84 -9.22
CA ASP A 30 7.32 8.57 -9.01
C ASP A 30 8.53 7.72 -9.47
N LYS A 31 9.11 8.14 -10.59
CA LYS A 31 10.29 7.50 -11.20
C LYS A 31 11.54 7.61 -10.33
N TRP A 32 11.56 8.52 -9.37
CA TRP A 32 12.67 8.75 -8.44
C TRP A 32 12.35 8.25 -7.03
N ALA A 33 11.24 7.53 -6.86
CA ALA A 33 10.85 6.98 -5.58
C ALA A 33 11.94 6.07 -5.01
N ALA A 34 12.10 6.13 -3.69
CA ALA A 34 12.98 5.23 -2.95
C ALA A 34 12.59 3.75 -3.20
N PRO A 35 13.51 2.79 -2.93
CA PRO A 35 13.18 1.36 -3.02
C PRO A 35 12.06 0.93 -2.07
N TYR A 36 11.88 1.65 -0.97
CA TYR A 36 10.85 1.41 0.04
C TYR A 36 9.82 2.54 0.04
N PRO A 37 8.53 2.22 0.33
CA PRO A 37 7.54 3.26 0.58
C PRO A 37 7.90 4.04 1.86
N SER A 38 7.33 5.23 1.97
CA SER A 38 7.34 6.00 3.21
C SER A 38 6.47 5.33 4.29
N LYS A 39 6.69 5.75 5.54
CA LYS A 39 5.87 5.32 6.67
C LYS A 39 4.38 5.65 6.46
N GLU A 40 4.09 6.86 5.99
CA GLU A 40 2.71 7.30 5.73
C GLU A 40 2.01 6.46 4.63
N GLN A 41 2.72 6.10 3.57
CA GLN A 41 2.20 5.21 2.52
C GLN A 41 1.90 3.81 3.07
N THR A 42 2.80 3.28 3.89
CA THR A 42 2.66 1.96 4.53
C THR A 42 1.51 1.94 5.54
N GLU A 43 1.39 2.99 6.35
CA GLU A 43 0.29 3.16 7.30
C GLU A 43 -1.07 3.26 6.60
N ALA A 44 -1.17 3.98 5.47
CA ALA A 44 -2.41 4.04 4.70
C ALA A 44 -2.86 2.65 4.20
N VAL A 45 -1.92 1.80 3.79
CA VAL A 45 -2.21 0.40 3.41
C VAL A 45 -2.61 -0.40 4.65
N ASN A 46 -1.91 -0.26 5.78
CA ASN A 46 -2.24 -0.97 7.01
C ASN A 46 -3.60 -0.58 7.59
N ASP A 47 -4.00 0.68 7.50
CA ASP A 47 -5.31 1.16 7.91
C ASP A 47 -6.42 0.54 7.07
N TYR A 48 -6.21 0.43 5.75
CA TYR A 48 -7.11 -0.32 4.88
C TYR A 48 -7.20 -1.81 5.26
N LEU A 49 -6.06 -2.46 5.47
CA LEU A 49 -6.04 -3.87 5.88
C LEU A 49 -6.72 -4.09 7.23
N ARG A 50 -6.62 -3.13 8.16
CA ARG A 50 -7.33 -3.16 9.44
C ARG A 50 -8.83 -2.99 9.27
N SER A 51 -9.28 -2.07 8.41
CA SER A 51 -10.72 -1.81 8.22
C SER A 51 -11.47 -3.00 7.62
N VAL A 52 -10.79 -3.81 6.81
CA VAL A 52 -11.35 -5.04 6.23
C VAL A 52 -11.06 -6.30 7.05
N HIS A 53 -10.60 -6.15 8.29
CA HIS A 53 -10.29 -7.26 9.22
C HIS A 53 -9.25 -8.26 8.68
N ALA A 54 -8.35 -7.84 7.79
CA ALA A 54 -7.35 -8.73 7.21
C ALA A 54 -6.27 -9.19 8.21
N ASN A 55 -6.14 -8.50 9.35
CA ASN A 55 -5.19 -8.84 10.41
C ASN A 55 -5.61 -10.03 11.27
N GLY A 56 -6.84 -10.55 11.11
CA GLY A 56 -7.36 -11.60 11.98
C GLY A 56 -7.44 -11.16 13.44
N ASP A 57 -6.92 -12.01 14.34
CA ASP A 57 -6.84 -11.77 15.79
C ASP A 57 -5.69 -10.82 16.21
N GLY A 58 -4.96 -10.26 15.24
CA GLY A 58 -3.82 -9.38 15.46
C GLY A 58 -2.47 -10.09 15.41
N THR A 59 -2.44 -11.42 15.52
CA THR A 59 -1.22 -12.23 15.40
C THR A 59 -0.80 -12.34 13.95
N MET A 60 0.45 -11.99 13.64
CA MET A 60 0.97 -12.13 12.29
C MET A 60 1.44 -13.57 12.05
N ASN A 61 0.54 -14.42 11.57
CA ASN A 61 0.82 -15.79 11.12
C ASN A 61 0.64 -15.91 9.60
N GLU A 62 0.99 -17.07 9.02
CA GLU A 62 0.88 -17.31 7.57
C GLU A 62 -0.53 -17.07 7.03
N THR A 63 -1.56 -17.46 7.78
CA THR A 63 -2.97 -17.23 7.43
C THR A 63 -3.30 -15.74 7.37
N ALA A 64 -2.87 -14.95 8.36
CA ALA A 64 -3.04 -13.51 8.40
C ALA A 64 -2.29 -12.84 7.24
N ILE A 65 -1.07 -13.28 6.92
CA ILE A 65 -0.31 -12.80 5.77
C ILE A 65 -1.04 -13.10 4.46
N ALA A 66 -1.59 -14.31 4.31
CA ALA A 66 -2.37 -14.69 3.13
C ALA A 66 -3.63 -13.82 2.98
N HIS A 67 -4.38 -13.61 4.07
CA HIS A 67 -5.54 -12.71 4.06
C HIS A 67 -5.16 -11.27 3.72
N ARG A 68 -4.04 -10.76 4.27
CA ARG A 68 -3.51 -9.43 3.93
C ARG A 68 -3.14 -9.34 2.46
N LYS A 69 -2.44 -10.32 1.90
CA LYS A 69 -2.10 -10.39 0.46
C LYS A 69 -3.36 -10.35 -0.41
N ILE A 70 -4.38 -11.14 -0.06
CA ILE A 70 -5.68 -11.14 -0.76
C ILE A 70 -6.34 -9.76 -0.67
N ALA A 71 -6.38 -9.15 0.52
CA ALA A 71 -6.98 -7.83 0.69
C ALA A 71 -6.24 -6.74 -0.11
N THR A 72 -4.91 -6.77 -0.15
CA THR A 72 -4.12 -5.81 -0.96
C THR A 72 -4.39 -5.91 -2.46
N GLN A 73 -4.88 -7.05 -2.99
CA GLN A 73 -5.28 -7.16 -4.39
C GLN A 73 -6.38 -6.15 -4.76
N LYS A 74 -7.24 -5.76 -3.82
CA LYS A 74 -8.26 -4.74 -4.07
C LYS A 74 -7.64 -3.36 -4.33
N ILE A 75 -6.47 -3.06 -3.77
CA ILE A 75 -5.69 -1.86 -4.10
C ILE A 75 -5.15 -1.99 -5.53
N THR A 76 -4.51 -3.11 -5.87
CA THR A 76 -3.97 -3.38 -7.21
C THR A 76 -5.05 -3.27 -8.29
N ILE A 77 -6.21 -3.91 -8.10
CA ILE A 77 -7.34 -3.90 -9.05
C ILE A 77 -7.81 -2.48 -9.35
N ASN A 78 -7.92 -1.63 -8.31
CA ASN A 78 -8.30 -0.23 -8.51
C ASN A 78 -7.22 0.56 -9.26
N ALA A 79 -5.96 0.26 -9.03
CA ALA A 79 -4.82 0.91 -9.65
C ALA A 79 -4.62 0.55 -11.14
N ILE A 80 -5.15 -0.58 -11.63
CA ILE A 80 -5.10 -1.00 -13.06
C ILE A 80 -5.56 0.11 -14.00
N ARG A 81 -6.48 0.96 -13.55
CA ARG A 81 -7.09 2.01 -14.39
C ARG A 81 -6.13 3.17 -14.69
N VAL A 82 -4.98 3.24 -14.00
CA VAL A 82 -4.03 4.37 -14.03
C VAL A 82 -2.55 3.97 -14.07
N LEU A 83 -2.20 2.72 -13.73
CA LEU A 83 -0.84 2.20 -13.79
C LEU A 83 -0.63 1.30 -15.02
N ASP A 84 0.56 1.36 -15.60
CA ASP A 84 1.00 0.42 -16.64
C ASP A 84 1.44 -0.94 -16.05
N HIS A 85 1.81 -1.88 -16.91
CA HIS A 85 2.15 -3.25 -16.51
C HIS A 85 3.35 -3.33 -15.56
N GLU A 86 4.43 -2.59 -15.84
CA GLU A 86 5.63 -2.59 -14.99
C GLU A 86 5.34 -1.93 -13.63
N GLN A 87 4.54 -0.87 -13.65
CA GLN A 87 4.06 -0.21 -12.44
C GLN A 87 3.16 -1.12 -11.58
N LEU A 88 2.30 -1.92 -12.21
CA LEU A 88 1.44 -2.87 -11.50
C LEU A 88 2.25 -4.00 -10.85
N ASP A 89 3.28 -4.50 -11.53
CA ASP A 89 4.20 -5.52 -10.99
C ASP A 89 4.92 -4.98 -9.75
N ARG A 90 5.50 -3.77 -9.85
CA ARG A 90 6.12 -3.07 -8.72
C ARG A 90 5.12 -2.83 -7.57
N LEU A 91 3.90 -2.42 -7.88
CA LEU A 91 2.86 -2.20 -6.88
C LEU A 91 2.55 -3.50 -6.12
N GLN A 92 2.38 -4.60 -6.85
CA GLN A 92 2.06 -5.90 -6.26
C GLN A 92 3.19 -6.41 -5.36
N ASP A 93 4.45 -6.24 -5.78
CA ASP A 93 5.62 -6.60 -4.97
C ASP A 93 5.66 -5.84 -3.64
N VAL A 94 5.51 -4.51 -3.69
CA VAL A 94 5.51 -3.66 -2.49
C VAL A 94 4.34 -4.01 -1.57
N LEU A 95 3.15 -4.23 -2.11
CA LEU A 95 1.99 -4.63 -1.32
C LEU A 95 2.16 -6.01 -0.67
N ASN A 96 2.82 -6.96 -1.36
CA ASN A 96 3.15 -8.27 -0.79
C ASN A 96 4.11 -8.14 0.38
N HIS A 97 5.09 -7.24 0.31
CA HIS A 97 5.99 -6.94 1.40
C HIS A 97 5.26 -6.29 2.59
N ILE A 98 4.40 -5.29 2.35
CA ILE A 98 3.58 -4.68 3.43
C ILE A 98 2.63 -5.71 4.06
N ALA A 99 2.07 -6.62 3.26
CA ALA A 99 1.20 -7.69 3.76
C ALA A 99 1.96 -8.63 4.72
N ALA A 100 3.23 -8.92 4.45
CA ALA A 100 4.08 -9.76 5.28
C ALA A 100 4.66 -9.01 6.50
N ASP A 101 4.97 -7.72 6.33
CA ASP A 101 5.60 -6.87 7.34
C ASP A 101 4.86 -5.53 7.45
N LYS A 102 4.20 -5.30 8.59
CA LYS A 102 3.47 -4.05 8.88
C LYS A 102 4.41 -2.85 8.92
N GLU A 103 5.71 -3.05 9.13
CA GLU A 103 6.72 -2.01 9.21
C GLU A 103 7.61 -1.95 7.97
N TYR A 104 7.12 -2.45 6.83
CA TYR A 104 7.80 -2.35 5.54
C TYR A 104 7.80 -0.91 5.00
N TYR A 105 8.60 -0.04 5.61
CA TYR A 105 8.86 1.33 5.17
C TYR A 105 10.34 1.66 5.36
N MET A 106 10.81 2.69 4.66
CA MET A 106 12.19 3.13 4.82
C MET A 106 12.47 3.49 6.29
N PRO A 107 13.42 2.82 6.98
CA PRO A 107 13.70 3.12 8.38
C PRO A 107 14.10 4.58 8.48
N GLU A 108 13.48 5.31 9.41
CA GLU A 108 13.89 6.68 9.73
C GLU A 108 15.38 6.62 10.00
N LYS A 109 16.18 7.34 9.20
CA LYS A 109 17.63 7.36 9.33
C LYS A 109 17.93 7.75 10.78
N LYS A 110 18.22 6.76 11.63
CA LYS A 110 18.92 6.98 12.89
C LYS A 110 20.33 7.39 12.47
N TYR A 111 20.48 8.67 12.11
CA TYR A 111 21.75 9.35 12.20
C TYR A 111 22.09 9.37 13.69
N SER A 112 22.66 8.26 14.17
CA SER A 112 23.64 8.35 15.23
C SER A 112 24.73 9.26 14.66
N MET A 113 24.64 10.56 14.94
CA MET A 113 25.76 11.45 14.76
C MET A 113 26.89 10.85 15.58
N CYS A 114 27.80 10.13 14.93
CA CYS A 114 29.12 9.92 15.48
C CYS A 114 29.75 11.30 15.50
N ARG A 115 29.66 11.95 16.66
CA ARG A 115 30.36 13.18 16.97
C ARG A 115 31.61 12.84 17.76
#